data_AF-A0A930GSI2-F1
#
_entry.id   AF-A0A930GSI2-F1
#
_cell.length_a   1.000
_cell.length_b   1.000
_cell.length_c   1.000
_cell.angle_alpha   90.00
_cell.angle_beta   90.00
_cell.angle_gamma   90.00
#
_symmetry.space_group_name_H-M   'P 1'
#
loop_
_entity.id
_entity.type
_entity.pdbx_description
1 polymer ?
#
loop_
_entity_poly.entity_id
_entity_poly.type
_entity_poly.pdbx_seq_one_letter_code
_entity_poly.pdbx_strand_id
1 'polypeptide(L)' 'MNKDLRKVLAFPYILWMIGFTIIPLSLIFIYGLTDRSGSFTLSNVLSIFAKDHFKALLLSIILSIVSTAICLV' A
#
# COMPACT_ATOMS: atom_id res chain seq x y z
N MET A 1 10.93 -29.11 23.71
CA MET A 1 9.86 -28.49 22.89
C MET A 1 10.33 -28.43 21.44
N ASN A 2 9.75 -29.23 20.55
CA ASN A 2 10.24 -29.43 19.18
C ASN A 2 10.11 -28.15 18.34
N LYS A 3 11.20 -27.66 17.76
CA LYS A 3 11.25 -26.41 16.97
C LYS A 3 10.44 -26.53 15.67
N ASP A 4 10.29 -27.75 15.13
CA ASP A 4 9.61 -28.00 13.86
C ASP A 4 8.09 -27.85 13.95
N LEU A 5 7.46 -28.23 15.08
CA LEU A 5 6.01 -28.05 15.24
C LEU A 5 5.59 -26.58 15.32
N ARG A 6 6.45 -25.71 15.85
CA ARG A 6 6.18 -24.26 15.86
C ARG A 6 6.19 -23.66 14.45
N LYS A 7 7.10 -24.13 13.57
CA LYS A 7 7.15 -23.68 12.17
C LYS A 7 5.92 -24.14 11.39
N VAL A 8 5.50 -25.40 11.57
CA VAL A 8 4.30 -25.94 10.93
C VAL A 8 3.04 -25.22 11.42
N LEU A 9 2.95 -24.88 12.70
CA LEU A 9 1.81 -24.16 13.26
C LEU A 9 1.77 -22.67 12.87
N ALA A 10 2.94 -22.04 12.64
CA ALA A 10 3.03 -20.66 12.18
C ALA A 10 2.86 -20.49 10.66
N PHE A 11 3.11 -21.54 9.88
CA PHE A 11 2.98 -21.53 8.42
C PHE A 11 1.59 -21.10 7.90
N PRO A 12 0.46 -21.65 8.39
CA PRO A 12 -0.87 -21.21 7.95
C PRO A 12 -1.15 -19.75 8.29
N TYR A 13 -0.66 -19.26 9.43
CA TYR A 13 -0.79 -17.86 9.81
C TYR A 13 -0.01 -16.92 8.88
N ILE A 14 1.23 -17.28 8.54
CA ILE A 14 2.05 -16.48 7.60
C ILE A 14 1.44 -16.46 6.20
N LEU A 15 0.98 -17.60 5.69
CA LEU A 15 0.28 -17.66 4.40
C LEU A 15 -0.97 -16.78 4.40
N TRP A 16 -1.75 -16.82 5.49
CA TRP A 16 -2.93 -15.97 5.65
C TRP A 16 -2.57 -14.49 5.66
N MET A 17 -1.58 -14.08 6.45
CA MET A 17 -1.11 -12.69 6.49
C MET A 17 -0.66 -12.20 5.12
N ILE A 18 0.12 -13.01 4.39
CA ILE A 18 0.58 -12.65 3.04
C ILE A 18 -0.62 -12.52 2.10
N GLY A 19 -1.55 -13.48 2.11
CA GLY A 19 -2.76 -13.43 1.29
C GLY A 19 -3.55 -12.15 1.53
N PHE A 20 -3.84 -11.83 2.79
CA PHE A 20 -4.59 -10.62 3.16
C PHE A 20 -3.85 -9.32 2.91
N THR A 21 -2.53 -9.35 2.76
CA THR A 21 -1.74 -8.16 2.41
C THR A 21 -1.68 -8.00 0.88
N ILE A 22 -1.40 -9.08 0.16
CA ILE A 22 -1.18 -9.06 -1.29
C ILE A 22 -2.48 -8.88 -2.06
N ILE A 23 -3.59 -9.49 -1.64
CA ILE A 23 -4.88 -9.38 -2.31
C ILE A 23 -5.34 -7.91 -2.42
N PRO A 24 -5.50 -7.13 -1.33
CA PRO A 24 -5.94 -5.74 -1.43
C PRO A 24 -4.93 -4.86 -2.16
N LEU A 25 -3.61 -5.08 -1.98
CA LEU A 25 -2.59 -4.35 -2.74
C LEU A 25 -2.71 -4.59 -4.25
N SER A 26 -2.95 -5.84 -4.65
CA SER A 26 -3.14 -6.20 -6.06
C SER A 26 -4.39 -5.55 -6.65
N LEU A 27 -5.49 -5.50 -5.88
CA LEU A 27 -6.71 -4.80 -6.30
C LEU A 27 -6.45 -3.30 -6.50
N ILE A 28 -5.76 -2.65 -5.54
CA ILE A 28 -5.40 -1.23 -5.66
C ILE A 28 -4.53 -1.00 -6.90
N PHE A 29 -3.56 -1.86 -7.16
CA PHE A 29 -2.68 -1.75 -8.33
C PHE A 29 -3.44 -1.90 -9.65
N ILE A 30 -4.29 -2.93 -9.76
CA ILE A 30 -5.09 -3.18 -10.97
C ILE A 30 -6.06 -2.03 -11.21
N TYR A 31 -6.89 -1.66 -10.23
CA TYR A 31 -7.87 -0.59 -10.40
C TYR A 31 -7.24 0.81 -10.51
N GLY A 32 -6.07 1.02 -9.91
CA GLY A 32 -5.33 2.26 -10.04
C GLY A 32 -4.76 2.47 -11.45
N LEU A 33 -4.39 1.39 -12.13
CA LEU A 33 -3.74 1.43 -13.46
C LEU A 33 -4.65 0.97 -14.62
N THR A 34 -5.87 0.53 -14.35
CA THR A 34 -6.79 -0.01 -15.35
C THR A 34 -8.10 0.78 -15.34
N ASP A 35 -8.66 1.06 -16.52
CA ASP A 35 -9.96 1.70 -16.66
C ASP A 35 -11.12 0.69 -16.59
N ARG A 36 -12.37 1.17 -16.51
CA ARG A 36 -13.60 0.34 -16.52
C ARG A 36 -13.70 -0.64 -17.69
N SER A 37 -13.01 -0.33 -18.79
CA SER A 37 -12.95 -1.16 -20.00
C SER A 37 -11.84 -2.21 -19.99
N GLY A 38 -11.03 -2.29 -18.92
CA GLY A 38 -9.91 -3.22 -18.83
C GLY A 38 -8.62 -2.75 -19.54
N SER A 39 -8.63 -1.54 -20.12
CA SER A 39 -7.43 -0.94 -20.74
C SER A 39 -6.54 -0.31 -19.68
N PHE A 40 -5.23 -0.45 -19.84
CA PHE A 40 -4.26 0.25 -19.00
C PHE A 40 -4.39 1.76 -19.19
N THR A 41 -4.61 2.51 -18.11
CA THR A 41 -4.73 3.97 -18.11
C THR A 41 -4.00 4.58 -16.93
N LEU A 42 -3.29 5.67 -17.17
CA LEU A 42 -2.66 6.46 -16.12
C LEU A 42 -3.58 7.60 -15.64
N SER A 43 -4.74 7.82 -16.26
CA SER A 43 -5.67 8.90 -15.89
C SER A 43 -6.17 8.80 -14.44
N ASN A 44 -6.35 7.58 -13.91
CA ASN A 44 -6.74 7.37 -12.50
C ASN A 44 -5.62 7.81 -11.53
N VAL A 45 -4.35 7.55 -11.87
CA VAL A 45 -3.19 7.99 -11.08
C VAL A 45 -2.98 9.50 -11.20
N LEU A 46 -3.11 10.05 -12.42
CA LEU A 46 -2.96 11.49 -12.64
C LEU A 46 -4.06 12.32 -11.97
N SER A 47 -5.24 11.74 -11.70
CA SER A 47 -6.29 12.39 -10.92
C SER A 47 -5.85 12.76 -9.50
N ILE A 48 -4.84 12.07 -8.93
CA ILE A 48 -4.24 12.43 -7.63
C ILE A 48 -3.51 13.78 -7.70
N PHE A 49 -2.97 14.13 -8.87
CA PHE A 49 -2.34 15.44 -9.13
C PHE A 49 -3.34 16.53 -9.52
N ALA A 50 -4.64 16.22 -9.59
CA ALA A 50 -5.66 17.24 -9.75
C ALA A 50 -5.61 18.23 -8.57
N LYS A 51 -5.98 19.49 -8.85
CA LYS A 51 -5.82 20.62 -7.91
C LYS A 51 -6.45 20.38 -6.54
N ASP A 52 -7.51 19.58 -6.47
CA ASP A 52 -8.23 19.28 -5.22
C ASP A 52 -7.48 18.27 -4.33
N HIS A 53 -6.80 17.28 -4.91
CA HIS A 53 -6.08 16.23 -4.16
C HIS A 53 -4.60 16.56 -3.91
N PHE A 54 -4.02 17.43 -4.73
CA PHE A 54 -2.61 17.81 -4.64
C PHE A 54 -2.28 18.53 -3.32
N LYS A 55 -3.18 19.37 -2.79
CA LYS A 55 -2.97 20.06 -1.52
C LYS A 55 -2.83 19.10 -0.34
N ALA A 56 -3.69 18.08 -0.29
CA ALA A 56 -3.65 17.07 0.76
C ALA A 56 -2.35 16.25 0.67
N LEU A 57 -1.97 15.83 -0.54
CA LEU A 57 -0.72 15.10 -0.77
C LEU A 57 0.50 15.89 -0.29
N LEU A 58 0.59 17.17 -0.67
CA LEU A 58 1.70 18.05 -0.30
C LEU A 58 1.77 18.25 1.22
N LEU A 59 0.63 18.49 1.87
CA LEU A 59 0.56 18.64 3.32
C LEU A 59 1.05 17.37 4.04
N SER A 60 0.59 16.20 3.60
CA SER A 60 1.03 14.92 4.18
C SER A 60 2.53 14.69 4.02
N ILE A 61 3.13 15.06 2.89
CA ILE A 61 4.58 14.96 2.65
C ILE A 61 5.35 15.88 3.60
N ILE A 62 4.94 17.15 3.71
CA ILE A 62 5.59 18.11 4.63
C ILE A 62 5.55 17.57 6.05
N LEU A 63 4.37 17.12 6.50
CA LEU A 63 4.19 16.63 7.87
C LEU A 63 5.05 15.40 8.15
N SER A 64 5.15 14.46 7.19
CA SER A 64 6.02 13.29 7.30
C SER A 64 7.48 13.68 7.45
N ILE A 65 7.98 14.61 6.63
CA ILE A 65 9.38 15.06 6.67
C ILE A 65 9.69 15.73 8.01
N VAL A 66 8.80 16.62 8.48
CA VAL A 66 8.95 17.28 9.79
C VAL A 66 9.01 16.24 10.91
N SER A 67 8.11 15.25 10.91
CA SER A 67 8.14 14.18 11.91
C SER A 67 9.45 13.39 11.86
N THR A 68 9.94 13.01 10.68
CA THR A 68 11.20 12.28 10.54
C THR A 68 12.38 13.09 11.05
N ALA A 69 12.44 14.38 10.73
CA ALA A 69 13.51 15.27 11.20
C ALA A 69 13.52 15.39 12.73
N ILE A 70 12.35 15.57 13.35
CA ILE A 70 12.22 15.65 14.81
C ILE A 70 12.63 14.33 15.48
N CYS A 71 12.26 13.17 14.92
CA CYS A 71 12.63 11.88 15.50
C CYS A 71 14.12 11.54 15.37
N LEU A 72 14.86 12.22 14.49
CA LEU A 72 16.27 11.95 14.20
C LEU A 72 17.24 12.85 15.00
N VAL A 73 16.78 14.02 15.44
CA VAL A 73 17.52 14.98 16.30
C VAL A 73 17.38 14.58 17.76
#